data_AF-A0A3N9UTG6-F1
#
_entry.id   AF-A0A3N9UTG6-F1
#
_cell.length_a   1.000
_cell.length_b   1.000
_cell.length_c   1.000
_cell.angle_alpha   90.00
_cell.angle_beta   90.00
_cell.angle_gamma   90.00
#
_symmetry.space_group_name_H-M   'P 1'
#
loop_
_entity.id
_entity.type
_entity.pdbx_description
1 polymer ?
#
loop_
_entity_poly.entity_id
_entity_poly.type
_entity_poly.pdbx_seq_one_letter_code
_entity_poly.pdbx_strand_id
1 'polypeptide(L)'
;MTDSNTDVKISRSGSKSGSKSGLKTDSKTESKNDGKAKSGSPNALAKLPSKDNFSEWYHELLMTAEIVDNRYPVKGMCVWFPFGFAIKKSVYGIIRELLDPDHQETQFPLMIPENEFMKEAQHIKGFEEEVYWVTCGGTSPLDVKLALRPTSETAIYPMFKLWIRSHADLPLKIYQIVNTFRYETKHTRPLIRLREITSFKEAHTVHATWEEAAEQVEVAIARYSEFYNRLAIPFLVSKRPSWDKFPGADYTTAIDVIMPDGKT
;
A
#
# COMPACT_ATOMS: atom_id res chain seq x y z
N MET A 1 2.25 -7.32 -11.65
CA MET A 1 2.48 -7.34 -10.20
C MET A 1 2.16 -5.97 -9.64
N THR A 2 0.87 -5.70 -9.63
CA THR A 2 0.28 -4.69 -8.77
C THR A 2 -0.81 -5.43 -8.10
N ASP A 3 -0.35 -5.99 -7.02
CA ASP A 3 -1.09 -6.82 -6.13
C ASP A 3 -2.24 -5.95 -5.63
N SER A 4 -3.43 -6.24 -6.16
CA SER A 4 -4.68 -6.01 -5.45
C SER A 4 -4.81 -6.92 -4.23
N ASN A 5 -3.68 -7.47 -3.77
CA ASN A 5 -3.57 -8.44 -2.71
C ASN A 5 -3.65 -7.72 -1.39
N THR A 6 -4.67 -8.10 -0.64
CA THR A 6 -4.61 -7.92 0.79
C THR A 6 -3.64 -8.96 1.33
N ASP A 7 -2.39 -8.54 1.56
CA ASP A 7 -1.38 -9.41 2.16
C ASP A 7 -1.59 -9.49 3.67
N VAL A 8 -1.72 -10.71 4.17
CA VAL A 8 -1.69 -11.00 5.60
C VAL A 8 -0.35 -11.65 5.92
N LYS A 9 0.40 -11.02 6.81
CA LYS A 9 1.75 -11.43 7.19
C LYS A 9 1.81 -11.78 8.67
N ILE A 10 2.74 -12.65 9.00
CA ILE A 10 3.14 -12.95 10.38
C ILE A 10 4.68 -12.90 10.44
N SER A 11 5.23 -12.41 11.54
CA SER A 11 6.67 -12.21 11.70
C SER A 11 7.11 -12.51 13.14
N ARG A 12 8.19 -13.27 13.30
CA ARG A 12 8.92 -13.43 14.58
C ARG A 12 9.99 -12.36 14.74
N SER A 13 10.13 -11.79 15.94
CA SER A 13 11.26 -10.91 16.26
C SER A 13 12.54 -11.72 16.53
N GLY A 14 13.58 -11.57 15.70
CA GLY A 14 14.90 -12.17 15.93
C GLY A 14 16.01 -11.36 15.26
N SER A 15 16.99 -10.90 16.04
CA SER A 15 18.11 -10.06 15.57
C SER A 15 19.31 -10.91 15.13
N LYS A 16 19.80 -10.73 13.89
CA LYS A 16 21.17 -11.09 13.49
C LYS A 16 21.71 -10.12 12.43
N SER A 17 22.86 -9.52 12.75
CA SER A 17 23.60 -8.55 11.94
C SER A 17 24.64 -9.23 11.04
N GLY A 18 24.90 -8.63 9.87
CA GLY A 18 25.98 -9.04 8.97
C GLY A 18 26.13 -8.13 7.76
N SER A 19 27.24 -7.38 7.73
CA SER A 19 27.60 -6.33 6.78
C SER A 19 28.29 -6.84 5.50
N LYS A 20 28.18 -6.09 4.39
CA LYS A 20 29.33 -5.49 3.65
C LYS A 20 28.88 -4.72 2.40
N SER A 21 29.61 -3.62 2.19
CA SER A 21 29.44 -2.52 1.23
C SER A 21 30.06 -2.76 -0.14
N GLY A 22 29.56 -2.05 -1.15
CA GLY A 22 30.28 -1.75 -2.39
C GLY A 22 29.46 -0.85 -3.34
N LEU A 23 29.72 0.47 -3.30
CA LEU A 23 29.19 1.43 -4.29
C LEU A 23 30.11 1.51 -5.51
N LYS A 24 29.51 1.58 -6.70
CA LYS A 24 30.07 2.26 -7.88
C LYS A 24 29.00 3.17 -8.47
N THR A 25 29.39 4.41 -8.70
CA THR A 25 28.68 5.46 -9.43
C THR A 25 28.77 5.21 -10.93
N ASP A 26 27.74 5.59 -11.71
CA ASP A 26 27.92 6.21 -13.02
C ASP A 26 26.67 6.95 -13.52
N SER A 27 26.92 7.88 -14.44
CA SER A 27 26.18 9.07 -14.80
C SER A 27 25.30 8.98 -16.06
N LYS A 28 24.28 9.86 -16.14
CA LYS A 28 23.56 10.43 -17.31
C LYS A 28 22.75 9.44 -18.17
N THR A 29 21.52 9.75 -18.61
CA THR A 29 21.22 10.76 -19.66
C THR A 29 19.70 11.01 -19.74
N GLU A 30 19.32 12.27 -19.97
CA GLU A 30 17.94 12.73 -20.22
C GLU A 30 17.40 12.22 -21.57
N SER A 31 16.09 11.90 -21.63
CA SER A 31 15.33 11.88 -22.88
C SER A 31 14.02 12.64 -22.70
N LYS A 32 13.86 13.67 -23.54
CA LYS A 32 12.62 14.43 -23.75
C LYS A 32 11.58 13.54 -24.41
N ASN A 33 10.32 13.68 -24.02
CA ASN A 33 9.23 13.27 -24.91
C ASN A 33 8.04 14.23 -24.80
N ASP A 34 7.74 14.88 -25.91
CA ASP A 34 6.64 15.80 -26.12
C ASP A 34 5.32 15.04 -26.26
N GLY A 35 4.34 15.37 -25.42
CA GLY A 35 2.98 14.82 -25.47
C GLY A 35 1.95 15.93 -25.63
N LYS A 36 1.49 16.13 -26.87
CA LYS A 36 0.39 17.03 -27.26
C LYS A 36 -0.89 16.70 -26.46
N ALA A 37 -1.33 17.60 -25.60
CA ALA A 37 -2.66 17.57 -24.99
C ALA A 37 -3.71 18.01 -26.03
N LYS A 38 -4.66 17.13 -26.37
CA LYS A 38 -5.89 17.52 -27.07
C LYS A 38 -6.94 17.87 -26.02
N SER A 39 -7.34 19.13 -26.00
CA SER A 39 -8.52 19.63 -25.29
C SER A 39 -9.79 19.18 -26.01
N GLY A 40 -10.75 18.63 -25.27
CA GLY A 40 -12.07 18.25 -25.75
C GLY A 40 -13.12 18.46 -24.67
N SER A 41 -14.17 19.21 -25.02
CA SER A 41 -15.29 19.65 -24.18
C SER A 41 -16.17 18.48 -23.68
N PRO A 42 -16.80 18.58 -22.48
CA PRO A 42 -17.56 17.50 -21.86
C PRO A 42 -19.03 17.54 -22.28
N ASN A 43 -19.42 16.94 -23.41
CA ASN A 43 -20.83 16.56 -23.62
C ASN A 43 -21.10 15.60 -24.79
N ALA A 44 -20.49 14.42 -24.74
CA ALA A 44 -21.04 13.24 -25.39
C ALA A 44 -20.76 12.07 -24.44
N LEU A 45 -21.72 11.18 -24.20
CA LEU A 45 -21.46 9.87 -23.61
C LEU A 45 -20.48 9.17 -24.55
N ALA A 46 -19.18 9.40 -24.35
CA ALA A 46 -18.13 8.80 -25.13
C ALA A 46 -18.35 7.30 -25.04
N LYS A 47 -18.60 6.67 -26.20
CA LYS A 47 -18.76 5.23 -26.25
C LYS A 47 -17.47 4.64 -25.71
N LEU A 48 -17.54 4.01 -24.54
CA LEU A 48 -16.36 3.40 -23.93
C LEU A 48 -15.71 2.42 -24.93
N PRO A 49 -14.37 2.34 -24.95
CA PRO A 49 -13.65 1.35 -25.76
C PRO A 49 -14.13 -0.10 -25.51
N SER A 50 -13.79 -1.04 -26.38
CA SER A 50 -14.07 -2.45 -26.08
C SER A 50 -13.32 -2.89 -24.83
N LYS A 51 -13.93 -3.76 -24.01
CA LYS A 51 -13.28 -4.37 -22.85
C LYS A 51 -12.07 -5.22 -23.22
N ASP A 52 -11.98 -5.68 -24.47
CA ASP A 52 -10.81 -6.39 -25.00
C ASP A 52 -9.55 -5.52 -24.92
N ASN A 53 -9.69 -4.19 -25.06
CA ASN A 53 -8.64 -3.24 -24.71
C ASN A 53 -8.82 -2.75 -23.27
N PHE A 54 -8.60 -3.66 -22.31
CA PHE A 54 -8.84 -3.40 -20.89
C PHE A 54 -8.10 -2.14 -20.39
N SER A 55 -6.89 -1.85 -20.89
CA SER A 55 -6.11 -0.68 -20.47
C SER A 55 -6.81 0.63 -20.80
N GLU A 56 -7.21 0.79 -22.06
CA GLU A 56 -7.87 2.00 -22.56
C GLU A 56 -9.29 2.11 -21.99
N TRP A 57 -10.06 1.02 -22.03
CA TRP A 57 -11.41 0.96 -21.47
C TRP A 57 -11.44 1.40 -20.00
N TYR A 58 -10.54 0.86 -19.19
CA TYR A 58 -10.46 1.18 -17.76
C TYR A 58 -10.08 2.64 -17.52
N HIS A 59 -9.14 3.18 -18.31
CA HIS A 59 -8.75 4.58 -18.18
C HIS A 59 -9.91 5.53 -18.51
N GLU A 60 -10.56 5.31 -19.65
CA GLU A 60 -11.70 6.13 -20.10
C GLU A 60 -12.90 6.01 -19.16
N LEU A 61 -13.15 4.81 -18.61
CA LEU A 61 -14.20 4.59 -17.61
C LEU A 61 -13.98 5.46 -16.36
N LEU A 62 -12.77 5.45 -15.79
CA LEU A 62 -12.48 6.20 -14.57
C LEU A 62 -12.66 7.71 -14.76
N MET A 63 -12.28 8.23 -15.93
CA MET A 63 -12.43 9.65 -16.27
C MET A 63 -13.89 10.01 -16.56
N THR A 64 -14.57 9.20 -17.40
CA THR A 64 -15.97 9.44 -17.81
C THR A 64 -16.93 9.31 -16.64
N ALA A 65 -16.68 8.37 -15.73
CA ALA A 65 -17.48 8.18 -14.52
C ALA A 65 -17.10 9.13 -13.37
N GLU A 66 -16.17 10.07 -13.59
CA GLU A 66 -15.70 11.01 -12.57
C GLU A 66 -15.29 10.29 -11.27
N ILE A 67 -14.42 9.27 -11.38
CA ILE A 67 -13.89 8.55 -10.22
C ILE A 67 -12.57 9.19 -9.78
N VAL A 68 -11.61 9.29 -10.69
CA VAL A 68 -10.31 9.93 -10.46
C VAL A 68 -9.87 10.76 -11.66
N ASP A 69 -9.15 11.85 -11.39
CA ASP A 69 -8.48 12.68 -12.39
C ASP A 69 -6.97 12.42 -12.33
N ASN A 70 -6.43 11.80 -13.37
CA ASN A 70 -5.01 11.50 -13.50
C ASN A 70 -4.22 12.61 -14.22
N ARG A 71 -4.84 13.74 -14.55
CA ARG A 71 -4.16 14.91 -15.14
C ARG A 71 -3.39 15.73 -14.11
N TYR A 72 -3.46 15.36 -12.83
CA TYR A 72 -2.63 15.95 -11.79
C TYR A 72 -1.15 15.88 -12.19
N PRO A 73 -0.37 16.97 -12.11
CA PRO A 73 0.95 17.07 -12.74
C PRO A 73 2.05 16.34 -11.96
N VAL A 74 1.73 15.21 -11.32
CA VAL A 74 2.68 14.30 -10.69
C VAL A 74 2.34 12.87 -11.09
N LYS A 75 3.26 12.21 -11.81
CA LYS A 75 3.10 10.82 -12.26
C LYS A 75 2.71 9.92 -11.08
N GLY A 76 1.68 9.11 -11.26
CA GLY A 76 1.24 8.12 -10.28
C GLY A 76 0.48 8.69 -9.09
N MET A 77 0.10 9.96 -9.12
CA MET A 77 -0.77 10.60 -8.15
C MET A 77 -2.02 11.10 -8.87
N CYS A 78 -3.19 10.93 -8.26
CA CYS A 78 -4.47 11.28 -8.88
C CYS A 78 -5.37 12.02 -7.90
N VAL A 79 -6.18 12.93 -8.43
CA VAL A 79 -7.22 13.62 -7.66
C VAL A 79 -8.46 12.72 -7.64
N TRP A 80 -9.12 12.60 -6.50
CA TRP A 80 -10.41 11.93 -6.41
C TRP A 80 -11.53 12.94 -6.67
N PHE A 81 -12.40 12.65 -7.64
CA PHE A 81 -13.63 13.41 -7.80
C PHE A 81 -14.60 13.10 -6.65
N PRO A 82 -15.58 13.98 -6.37
CA PRO A 82 -16.55 13.75 -5.30
C PRO A 82 -17.29 12.41 -5.40
N PHE A 83 -17.70 12.01 -6.61
CA PHE A 83 -18.38 10.74 -6.83
C PHE A 83 -17.48 9.53 -6.52
N GLY A 84 -16.28 9.48 -7.10
CA GLY A 84 -15.29 8.46 -6.76
C GLY A 84 -14.94 8.42 -5.28
N PHE A 85 -14.83 9.57 -4.63
CA PHE A 85 -14.54 9.65 -3.21
C PHE A 85 -15.70 9.13 -2.33
N ALA A 86 -16.95 9.34 -2.74
CA ALA A 86 -18.11 8.77 -2.06
C ALA A 86 -18.15 7.23 -2.16
N ILE A 87 -17.81 6.67 -3.33
CA ILE A 87 -17.63 5.22 -3.51
C ILE A 87 -16.54 4.72 -2.56
N LYS A 88 -15.38 5.37 -2.59
CA LYS A 88 -14.25 5.05 -1.72
C LYS A 88 -14.66 5.05 -0.25
N LYS A 89 -15.35 6.08 0.23
CA LYS A 89 -15.84 6.17 1.61
C LYS A 89 -16.76 5.00 1.96
N SER A 90 -17.64 4.60 1.06
CA SER A 90 -18.57 3.47 1.27
C SER A 90 -17.82 2.15 1.35
N VAL A 91 -16.87 1.90 0.45
CA VAL A 91 -16.02 0.70 0.45
C VAL A 91 -15.22 0.58 1.74
N TYR A 92 -14.55 1.66 2.17
CA TYR A 92 -13.81 1.66 3.43
C TYR A 92 -14.71 1.65 4.67
N GLY A 93 -15.99 2.02 4.54
CA GLY A 93 -17.00 1.81 5.59
C GLY A 93 -17.18 0.33 5.94
N ILE A 94 -17.24 -0.54 4.92
CA ILE A 94 -17.32 -2.00 5.12
C ILE A 94 -16.09 -2.52 5.88
N ILE A 95 -14.90 -2.01 5.55
CA ILE A 95 -13.67 -2.40 6.27
C ILE A 95 -13.75 -2.03 7.75
N ARG A 96 -14.27 -0.84 8.09
CA ARG A 96 -14.47 -0.43 9.49
C ARG A 96 -15.46 -1.35 10.20
N GLU A 97 -16.61 -1.61 9.60
CA GLU A 97 -17.62 -2.54 10.14
C GLU A 97 -17.05 -3.93 10.47
N LEU A 98 -16.12 -4.42 9.64
CA LEU A 98 -15.50 -5.73 9.82
C LEU A 98 -14.38 -5.76 10.87
N LEU A 99 -13.76 -4.61 11.20
CA LEU A 99 -12.58 -4.53 12.07
C LEU A 99 -12.88 -3.91 13.43
N ASP A 100 -13.73 -2.89 13.49
CA ASP A 100 -14.09 -2.18 14.72
C ASP A 100 -14.62 -3.06 15.86
N PRO A 101 -15.23 -4.25 15.63
CA PRO A 101 -15.64 -5.13 16.72
C PRO A 101 -14.50 -5.59 17.64
N ASP A 102 -13.25 -5.68 17.15
CA ASP A 102 -12.11 -6.13 17.98
C ASP A 102 -10.75 -5.48 17.64
N HIS A 103 -10.71 -4.52 16.70
CA HIS A 103 -9.54 -3.68 16.43
C HIS A 103 -9.88 -2.22 16.70
N GLN A 104 -8.87 -1.43 17.07
CA GLN A 104 -9.01 0.00 17.25
C GLN A 104 -8.41 0.76 16.06
N GLU A 105 -9.19 1.64 15.43
CA GLU A 105 -8.67 2.55 14.41
C GLU A 105 -7.71 3.56 15.05
N THR A 106 -6.56 3.80 14.43
CA THR A 106 -5.51 4.69 14.92
C THR A 106 -4.93 5.51 13.76
N GLN A 107 -4.03 6.45 14.07
CA GLN A 107 -3.30 7.20 13.07
C GLN A 107 -1.87 7.49 13.52
N PHE A 108 -0.92 6.92 12.78
CA PHE A 108 0.50 7.23 12.93
C PHE A 108 0.93 8.36 11.98
N PRO A 109 1.99 9.11 12.32
CA PRO A 109 2.59 10.10 11.43
C PRO A 109 2.98 9.52 10.06
N LEU A 110 2.92 10.36 9.04
CA LEU A 110 3.29 9.99 7.66
C LEU A 110 4.80 9.79 7.48
N MET A 111 5.59 10.59 8.19
CA MET A 111 7.04 10.69 8.01
C MET A 111 7.77 9.78 9.00
N ILE A 112 8.73 9.02 8.48
CA ILE A 112 9.55 8.08 9.25
C ILE A 112 11.00 8.58 9.25
N PRO A 113 11.65 8.79 10.41
CA PRO A 113 13.06 9.16 10.46
C PRO A 113 13.95 8.11 9.79
N GLU A 114 14.96 8.54 9.02
CA GLU A 114 15.91 7.66 8.31
C GLU A 114 16.51 6.60 9.25
N ASN A 115 16.90 6.99 10.46
CA ASN A 115 17.46 6.08 11.45
C ASN A 115 16.47 5.00 11.94
N GLU A 116 15.16 5.27 11.97
CA GLU A 116 14.15 4.25 12.29
C GLU A 116 13.83 3.38 11.08
N PHE A 117 13.71 4.00 9.89
CA PHE A 117 13.48 3.29 8.64
C PHE A 117 14.59 2.26 8.35
N MET A 118 15.85 2.65 8.55
CA MET A 118 17.01 1.78 8.27
C MET A 118 17.17 0.60 9.23
N LYS A 119 16.48 0.57 10.39
CA LYS A 119 16.55 -0.58 11.31
C LYS A 119 15.94 -1.84 10.72
N GLU A 120 14.87 -1.70 9.96
CA GLU A 120 14.19 -2.82 9.29
C GLU A 120 14.56 -2.93 7.81
N ALA A 121 15.08 -1.87 7.17
CA ALA A 121 15.47 -1.89 5.75
C ALA A 121 16.51 -2.98 5.43
N GLN A 122 17.39 -3.33 6.39
CA GLN A 122 18.33 -4.45 6.25
C GLN A 122 17.65 -5.83 6.12
N HIS A 123 16.45 -5.98 6.70
CA HIS A 123 15.59 -7.17 6.58
C HIS A 123 14.60 -7.05 5.41
N ILE A 124 14.26 -5.81 5.04
CA ILE A 124 13.36 -5.46 3.96
C ILE A 124 14.15 -4.98 2.74
N LYS A 125 15.00 -5.86 2.20
CA LYS A 125 15.64 -5.65 0.90
C LYS A 125 14.55 -5.47 -0.15
N GLY A 126 14.40 -4.25 -0.69
CA GLY A 126 13.44 -3.93 -1.74
C GLY A 126 12.83 -2.53 -1.65
N PHE A 127 12.53 -2.03 -0.43
CA PHE A 127 11.89 -0.71 -0.31
C PHE A 127 12.86 0.48 -0.34
N GLU A 128 14.16 0.28 -0.13
CA GLU A 128 15.14 1.39 -0.10
C GLU A 128 15.18 2.19 -1.41
N GLU A 129 14.99 1.51 -2.55
CA GLU A 129 14.96 2.15 -3.87
C GLU A 129 13.57 2.74 -4.21
N GLU A 130 12.56 2.41 -3.43
CA GLU A 130 11.15 2.78 -3.68
C GLU A 130 10.61 3.83 -2.69
N VAL A 131 11.46 4.53 -1.93
CA VAL A 131 11.02 5.56 -0.98
C VAL A 131 11.29 6.99 -1.43
N TYR A 132 10.38 7.87 -1.04
CA TYR A 132 10.59 9.32 -1.15
C TYR A 132 11.23 9.85 0.12
N TRP A 133 12.24 10.70 -0.05
CA TRP A 133 12.91 11.38 1.05
C TRP A 133 12.55 12.85 1.08
N VAL A 134 12.10 13.31 2.24
CA VAL A 134 12.06 14.73 2.60
C VAL A 134 13.42 15.07 3.20
N THR A 135 14.16 15.94 2.51
CA THR A 135 15.53 16.32 2.88
C THR A 135 15.64 17.76 3.37
N CYS A 136 14.62 18.58 3.15
CA CYS A 136 14.61 19.99 3.53
C CYS A 136 13.30 20.36 4.23
N GLY A 137 13.40 21.25 5.22
CA GLY A 137 12.27 21.98 5.80
C GLY A 137 12.31 23.42 5.29
N GLY A 138 11.36 23.80 4.44
CA GLY A 138 11.50 25.04 3.66
C GLY A 138 12.72 24.93 2.72
N THR A 139 13.68 25.84 2.87
CA THR A 139 14.94 25.84 2.09
C THR A 139 16.13 25.26 2.87
N SER A 140 15.97 24.97 4.16
CA SER A 140 17.05 24.47 5.02
C SER A 140 17.11 22.94 5.00
N PRO A 141 18.29 22.31 4.85
CA PRO A 141 18.45 20.88 5.02
C PRO A 141 17.99 20.43 6.41
N LEU A 142 17.39 19.24 6.49
CA LEU A 142 17.06 18.59 7.75
C LEU A 142 18.29 17.87 8.33
N ASP A 143 18.43 17.87 9.66
CA ASP A 143 19.48 17.12 10.35
C ASP A 143 19.35 15.60 10.12
N VAL A 144 18.11 15.13 10.01
CA VAL A 144 17.76 13.73 9.70
C VAL A 144 16.74 13.74 8.57
N LYS A 145 17.00 12.98 7.50
CA LYS A 145 16.04 12.82 6.41
C LYS A 145 14.80 12.08 6.91
N LEU A 146 13.65 12.39 6.34
CA LEU A 146 12.40 11.74 6.67
C LEU A 146 11.85 11.01 5.45
N ALA A 147 11.62 9.71 5.56
CA ALA A 147 10.95 8.93 4.51
C ALA A 147 9.45 9.18 4.56
N LEU A 148 8.80 9.34 3.40
CA LEU A 148 7.35 9.13 3.31
C LEU A 148 7.07 7.63 3.42
N ARG A 149 6.17 7.21 4.33
CA ARG A 149 5.92 5.79 4.59
C ARG A 149 5.59 5.00 3.30
N PRO A 150 6.36 3.96 2.94
CA PRO A 150 5.93 2.97 1.96
C PRO A 150 4.95 1.95 2.58
N THR A 151 5.09 1.76 3.88
CA THR A 151 4.29 1.01 4.85
C THR A 151 4.77 1.41 6.25
N SER A 152 4.02 1.09 7.32
CA SER A 152 4.18 1.76 8.62
C SER A 152 4.87 0.93 9.71
N GLU A 153 5.44 -0.25 9.43
CA GLU A 153 6.09 -1.09 10.46
C GLU A 153 7.16 -0.34 11.26
N THR A 154 8.07 0.35 10.55
CA THR A 154 9.17 1.12 11.16
C THR A 154 8.69 2.37 11.90
N ALA A 155 7.46 2.81 11.67
CA ALA A 155 6.82 3.87 12.44
C ALA A 155 6.05 3.32 13.66
N ILE A 156 5.39 2.17 13.49
CA ILE A 156 4.45 1.60 14.45
C ILE A 156 5.17 0.80 15.54
N TYR A 157 6.10 -0.09 15.17
CA TYR A 157 6.69 -1.04 16.10
C TYR A 157 7.57 -0.41 17.19
N PRO A 158 8.28 0.72 16.96
CA PRO A 158 8.91 1.46 18.05
C PRO A 158 7.91 1.92 19.11
N MET A 159 6.69 2.28 18.72
CA MET A 159 5.64 2.68 19.67
C MET A 159 5.06 1.49 20.42
N PHE A 160 4.90 0.33 19.76
CA PHE A 160 4.46 -0.90 20.42
C PHE A 160 5.41 -1.30 21.55
N LYS A 161 6.72 -1.16 21.33
CA LYS A 161 7.74 -1.36 22.37
C LYS A 161 7.56 -0.45 23.59
N LEU A 162 6.96 0.73 23.42
CA LEU A 162 6.68 1.67 24.50
C LEU A 162 5.35 1.38 25.21
N TRP A 163 4.35 0.88 24.47
CA TRP A 163 2.99 0.63 24.99
C TRP A 163 2.88 -0.72 25.69
N ILE A 164 3.52 -1.76 25.16
CA ILE A 164 3.44 -3.13 25.68
C ILE A 164 4.51 -3.30 26.76
N ARG A 165 4.07 -3.44 28.02
CA ARG A 165 4.95 -3.60 29.18
C ARG A 165 4.76 -4.92 29.89
N SER A 166 3.62 -5.57 29.71
CA SER A 166 3.26 -6.84 30.32
C SER A 166 2.36 -7.67 29.41
N HIS A 167 2.11 -8.93 29.79
CA HIS A 167 1.17 -9.80 29.10
C HIS A 167 -0.27 -9.28 29.13
N ALA A 168 -0.63 -8.40 30.08
CA ALA A 168 -1.96 -7.81 30.16
C ALA A 168 -2.24 -6.77 29.07
N ASP A 169 -1.20 -6.27 28.40
CA ASP A 169 -1.32 -5.33 27.27
C ASP A 169 -1.56 -6.06 25.93
N LEU A 170 -1.65 -7.41 25.96
CA LEU A 170 -1.85 -8.27 24.81
C LEU A 170 -3.23 -8.95 24.85
N PRO A 171 -3.86 -9.20 23.68
CA PRO A 171 -3.39 -8.82 22.35
C PRO A 171 -3.65 -7.33 22.06
N LEU A 172 -2.69 -6.67 21.42
CA LEU A 172 -2.89 -5.33 20.88
C LEU A 172 -3.32 -5.47 19.42
N LYS A 173 -4.49 -4.94 19.05
CA LYS A 173 -5.02 -5.01 17.68
C LYS A 173 -5.44 -3.63 17.20
N ILE A 174 -4.67 -3.04 16.29
CA ILE A 174 -4.97 -1.72 15.74
C ILE A 174 -4.90 -1.72 14.22
N TYR A 175 -5.56 -0.76 13.60
CA TYR A 175 -5.47 -0.54 12.17
C TYR A 175 -5.56 0.93 11.80
N GLN A 176 -5.09 1.29 10.62
CA GLN A 176 -5.25 2.64 10.08
C GLN A 176 -5.55 2.59 8.59
N ILE A 177 -6.31 3.56 8.10
CA ILE A 177 -6.59 3.75 6.67
C ILE A 177 -5.95 5.08 6.26
N VAL A 178 -4.76 5.00 5.67
CA VAL A 178 -3.91 6.17 5.42
C VAL A 178 -3.30 6.14 4.02
N ASN A 179 -2.68 7.23 3.59
CA ASN A 179 -1.90 7.23 2.36
C ASN A 179 -0.51 6.61 2.55
N THR A 180 -0.02 5.87 1.56
CA THR A 180 1.35 5.38 1.48
C THR A 180 2.00 5.76 0.16
N PHE A 181 3.33 5.81 0.15
CA PHE A 181 4.11 6.30 -0.98
C PHE A 181 5.14 5.26 -1.42
N ARG A 182 5.08 4.87 -2.70
CA ARG A 182 6.04 3.96 -3.31
C ARG A 182 6.54 4.59 -4.61
N TYR A 183 7.84 4.80 -4.74
CA TYR A 183 8.47 5.33 -5.94
C TYR A 183 8.50 4.24 -7.03
N GLU A 184 7.31 3.90 -7.54
CA GLU A 184 7.12 2.89 -8.56
C GLU A 184 7.71 3.35 -9.91
N THR A 185 8.71 2.62 -10.38
CA THR A 185 9.42 2.89 -11.63
C THR A 185 8.66 2.40 -12.85
N LYS A 186 7.77 1.41 -12.68
CA LYS A 186 6.97 0.81 -13.75
C LYS A 186 5.83 1.73 -14.21
N HIS A 187 5.11 1.28 -15.24
CA HIS A 187 3.92 1.97 -15.74
C HIS A 187 2.82 2.02 -14.68
N THR A 188 2.48 3.24 -14.24
CA THR A 188 1.39 3.50 -13.28
C THR A 188 0.03 3.35 -13.95
N ARG A 189 -0.96 2.87 -13.20
CA ARG A 189 -2.35 2.70 -13.63
C ARG A 189 -3.27 3.10 -12.48
N PRO A 190 -4.18 4.07 -12.65
CA PRO A 190 -4.98 4.57 -11.52
C PRO A 190 -5.69 3.46 -10.74
N LEU A 191 -5.71 3.58 -9.41
CA LEU A 191 -6.24 2.62 -8.43
C LEU A 191 -5.52 1.26 -8.34
N ILE A 192 -4.84 0.82 -9.40
CA ILE A 192 -4.15 -0.48 -9.47
C ILE A 192 -2.66 -0.32 -9.12
N ARG A 193 -1.99 0.65 -9.73
CA ARG A 193 -0.56 0.97 -9.56
C ARG A 193 -0.34 2.46 -9.44
N LEU A 194 -0.09 2.94 -8.23
CA LEU A 194 0.08 4.35 -7.92
C LEU A 194 1.42 4.58 -7.21
N ARG A 195 1.88 5.84 -7.26
CA ARG A 195 3.02 6.31 -6.45
C ARG A 195 2.58 6.90 -5.12
N GLU A 196 1.37 7.46 -5.07
CA GLU A 196 0.61 7.69 -3.83
C GLU A 196 -0.61 6.77 -3.81
N ILE A 197 -0.62 5.80 -2.91
CA ILE A 197 -1.79 4.98 -2.63
C ILE A 197 -2.62 5.74 -1.61
N THR A 198 -3.69 6.41 -2.07
CA THR A 198 -4.42 7.40 -1.25
C THR A 198 -5.25 6.81 -0.12
N SER A 199 -5.53 5.50 -0.15
CA SER A 199 -6.00 4.75 1.00
C SER A 199 -5.43 3.35 0.94
N PHE A 200 -4.59 3.08 1.92
CA PHE A 200 -4.01 1.81 2.24
C PHE A 200 -4.49 1.48 3.64
N LYS A 201 -5.25 0.38 3.77
CA LYS A 201 -5.61 -0.15 5.06
C LYS A 201 -4.51 -1.10 5.53
N GLU A 202 -3.90 -0.79 6.65
CA GLU A 202 -2.94 -1.66 7.33
C GLU A 202 -3.41 -1.95 8.75
N ALA A 203 -3.40 -3.23 9.14
CA ALA A 203 -3.66 -3.66 10.51
C ALA A 203 -2.40 -4.30 11.06
N HIS A 204 -2.06 -3.92 12.28
CA HIS A 204 -0.91 -4.44 13.00
C HIS A 204 -1.41 -4.98 14.34
N THR A 205 -1.18 -6.27 14.56
CA THR A 205 -1.60 -6.97 15.76
C THR A 205 -0.38 -7.57 16.46
N VAL A 206 -0.36 -7.55 17.78
CA VAL A 206 0.70 -8.16 18.62
C VAL A 206 0.06 -9.17 19.56
N HIS A 207 0.64 -10.36 19.62
CA HIS A 207 0.10 -11.51 20.37
C HIS A 207 1.18 -12.09 21.29
N ALA A 208 0.77 -12.82 22.32
CA ALA A 208 1.69 -13.41 23.27
C ALA A 208 2.32 -14.70 22.73
N THR A 209 1.57 -15.45 21.94
CA THR A 209 2.00 -16.73 21.38
C THR A 209 1.96 -16.75 19.85
N TRP A 210 2.68 -17.71 19.27
CA TRP A 210 2.69 -17.92 17.82
C TRP A 210 1.34 -18.43 17.32
N GLU A 211 0.68 -19.26 18.12
CA GLU A 211 -0.61 -19.87 17.84
C GLU A 211 -1.70 -18.80 17.75
N GLU A 212 -1.75 -17.86 18.70
CA GLU A 212 -2.64 -16.68 18.65
C GLU A 212 -2.40 -15.83 17.40
N ALA A 213 -1.13 -15.60 17.05
CA ALA A 213 -0.77 -14.83 15.87
C ALA A 213 -1.19 -15.54 14.57
N ALA A 214 -1.04 -16.87 14.50
CA ALA A 214 -1.48 -17.67 13.36
C ALA A 214 -3.01 -17.71 13.24
N GLU A 215 -3.73 -17.85 14.35
CA GLU A 215 -5.19 -17.75 14.37
C GLU A 215 -5.67 -16.37 13.89
N GLN A 216 -4.98 -15.30 14.29
CA GLN A 216 -5.30 -13.95 13.82
C GLN A 216 -5.16 -13.79 12.30
N VAL A 217 -4.24 -14.52 11.66
CA VAL A 217 -4.11 -14.54 10.19
C VAL A 217 -5.35 -15.15 9.54
N GLU A 218 -5.84 -16.28 10.07
CA GLU A 218 -7.06 -16.93 9.57
C GLU A 218 -8.31 -16.05 9.77
N VAL A 219 -8.41 -15.38 10.94
CA VAL A 219 -9.46 -14.37 11.20
C VAL A 219 -9.40 -13.23 10.18
N ALA A 220 -8.20 -12.75 9.86
CA ALA A 220 -8.03 -11.70 8.86
C ALA A 220 -8.47 -12.17 7.46
N ILE A 221 -8.07 -13.38 7.04
CA ILE A 221 -8.48 -13.98 5.77
C ILE A 221 -10.01 -14.08 5.68
N ALA A 222 -10.67 -14.55 6.73
CA ALA A 222 -12.12 -14.66 6.77
C ALA A 222 -12.81 -13.29 6.65
N ARG A 223 -12.32 -12.26 7.35
CA ARG A 223 -12.87 -10.90 7.27
C ARG A 223 -12.68 -10.27 5.91
N TYR A 224 -11.49 -10.41 5.31
CA TYR A 224 -11.27 -9.88 3.97
C TYR A 224 -12.04 -10.68 2.92
N SER A 225 -12.22 -11.98 3.09
CA SER A 225 -13.12 -12.80 2.26
C SER A 225 -14.55 -12.26 2.31
N GLU A 226 -15.06 -11.95 3.51
CA GLU A 226 -16.38 -11.30 3.69
C GLU A 226 -16.44 -9.92 3.03
N PHE A 227 -15.38 -9.11 3.14
CA PHE A 227 -15.28 -7.82 2.44
C PHE A 227 -15.44 -7.98 0.92
N TYR A 228 -14.70 -8.89 0.28
CA TYR A 228 -14.83 -9.13 -1.16
C TYR A 228 -16.19 -9.73 -1.54
N ASN A 229 -16.77 -10.60 -0.70
CA ASN A 229 -18.11 -11.15 -0.89
C ASN A 229 -19.18 -10.03 -0.89
N ARG A 230 -19.10 -9.08 0.04
CA ARG A 230 -20.01 -7.91 0.08
C ARG A 230 -19.88 -7.01 -1.13
N LEU A 231 -18.70 -6.95 -1.73
CA LEU A 231 -18.46 -6.23 -2.98
C LEU A 231 -18.83 -7.05 -4.23
N ALA A 232 -19.25 -8.32 -4.06
CA ALA A 232 -19.51 -9.28 -5.14
C ALA A 232 -18.31 -9.45 -6.09
N ILE A 233 -17.10 -9.42 -5.54
CA ILE A 233 -15.85 -9.61 -6.30
C ILE A 233 -15.34 -11.03 -6.02
N PRO A 234 -15.19 -11.90 -7.05
CA PRO A 234 -14.61 -13.22 -6.87
C PRO A 234 -13.11 -13.12 -6.59
N PHE A 235 -12.61 -13.97 -5.69
CA PHE A 235 -11.22 -13.97 -5.27
C PHE A 235 -10.70 -15.38 -5.01
N LEU A 236 -9.37 -15.52 -4.95
CA LEU A 236 -8.65 -16.73 -4.62
C LEU A 236 -7.77 -16.46 -3.39
N VAL A 237 -7.80 -17.35 -2.41
CA VAL A 237 -6.88 -17.29 -1.26
C VAL A 237 -5.68 -18.18 -1.55
N SER A 238 -4.48 -17.61 -1.51
CA SER A 238 -3.24 -18.33 -1.80
C SER A 238 -2.17 -18.06 -0.76
N LYS A 239 -1.44 -19.11 -0.35
CA LYS A 239 -0.22 -18.96 0.44
C LYS A 239 0.93 -18.67 -0.51
N ARG A 240 1.61 -17.54 -0.33
CA ARG A 240 2.73 -17.15 -1.18
C ARG A 240 3.88 -18.14 -1.04
N PRO A 241 4.59 -18.47 -2.14
CA PRO A 241 5.81 -19.25 -2.05
C PRO A 241 6.89 -18.47 -1.29
N SER A 242 7.89 -19.18 -0.77
CA SER A 242 8.91 -18.59 0.10
C SER A 242 9.73 -17.46 -0.52
N TRP A 243 9.84 -17.42 -1.86
CA TRP A 243 10.53 -16.37 -2.61
C TRP A 243 9.68 -15.12 -2.91
N ASP A 244 8.38 -15.19 -2.66
CA ASP A 244 7.39 -14.13 -2.95
C ASP A 244 6.61 -13.72 -1.68
N LYS A 245 7.21 -13.99 -0.51
CA LYS A 245 6.66 -13.53 0.78
C LYS A 245 7.00 -12.06 1.00
N PHE A 246 6.16 -11.39 1.79
CA PHE A 246 6.46 -10.04 2.25
C PHE A 246 7.83 -10.02 2.96
N PRO A 247 8.71 -9.05 2.65
CA PRO A 247 10.03 -9.00 3.28
C PRO A 247 9.95 -8.93 4.81
N GLY A 248 10.69 -9.81 5.48
CA GLY A 248 10.65 -9.96 6.94
C GLY A 248 9.50 -10.83 7.49
N ALA A 249 8.58 -11.32 6.66
CA ALA A 249 7.54 -12.25 7.09
C ALA A 249 8.06 -13.70 7.20
N ASP A 250 7.47 -14.49 8.11
CA ASP A 250 7.65 -15.94 8.15
C ASP A 250 6.88 -16.62 7.01
N TYR A 251 5.63 -16.23 6.81
CA TYR A 251 4.84 -16.53 5.62
C TYR A 251 3.87 -15.40 5.28
N THR A 252 3.39 -15.41 4.05
CA THR A 252 2.37 -14.49 3.55
C THR A 252 1.22 -15.28 2.95
N THR A 253 0.00 -14.90 3.32
CA THR A 253 -1.21 -15.34 2.64
C THR A 253 -1.82 -14.13 1.94
N ALA A 254 -2.30 -14.32 0.73
CA ALA A 254 -2.84 -13.27 -0.10
C ALA A 254 -4.23 -13.63 -0.62
N ILE A 255 -5.00 -12.59 -0.92
CA ILE A 255 -6.27 -12.68 -1.61
C ILE A 255 -6.10 -12.09 -3.00
N ASP A 256 -6.07 -12.94 -4.02
CA ASP A 256 -5.86 -12.61 -5.43
C ASP A 256 -7.21 -12.41 -6.13
N VAL A 257 -7.37 -11.31 -6.88
CA VAL A 257 -8.56 -11.05 -7.72
C VAL A 257 -8.15 -11.13 -9.18
N ILE A 258 -8.87 -11.95 -9.96
CA ILE A 258 -8.64 -12.04 -11.41
C ILE A 258 -9.34 -10.88 -12.11
N MET A 259 -8.55 -10.03 -12.74
CA MET A 259 -9.01 -8.89 -13.53
C MET A 259 -9.51 -9.35 -14.92
N PRO A 260 -10.32 -8.52 -15.62
CA PRO A 260 -10.85 -8.88 -16.94
C PRO A 260 -9.80 -9.20 -18.02
N ASP A 261 -8.54 -8.77 -17.85
CA ASP A 261 -7.43 -9.12 -18.74
C ASP A 261 -6.73 -10.43 -18.35
N GLY A 262 -7.32 -11.21 -17.44
CA GLY A 262 -6.84 -12.52 -16.99
C GLY A 262 -5.66 -12.47 -16.00
N LYS A 263 -5.28 -11.28 -15.53
CA LYS A 263 -4.18 -11.10 -14.58
C LYS A 263 -4.71 -10.94 -13.15
N THR A 264 -3.86 -11.30 -12.19
CA THR A 264 -4.02 -11.02 -10.75
C THR A 264 -3.13 -9.85 -10.33
#